data_AF-A0A380EKQ2-F1
#
_entry.id   AF-A0A380EKQ2-F1
#
_cell.length_a   1.000
_cell.length_b   1.000
_cell.length_c   1.000
_cell.angle_alpha   90.00
_cell.angle_beta   90.00
_cell.angle_gamma   90.00
#
_symmetry.space_group_name_H-M   'P 1'
#
loop_
_entity.id
_entity.type
_entity.pdbx_description
1 polymer ?
#
loop_
_entity_poly.entity_id
_entity_poly.type
_entity_poly.pdbx_seq_one_letter_code
_entity_poly.pdbx_strand_id
1 'polypeptide(L)' 'MHVHLADQAICIGEANALDSYLNIDRIISAAQITGANAIHPGYGFLSESTKFAQPLRNKA' A
#
# COMPACT_ATOMS: atom_id res chain seq x y z
N MET A 1 -8.53 14.25 1.32
CA MET A 1 -7.53 15.28 0.98
C MET A 1 -6.28 14.64 0.37
N HIS A 2 -5.68 13.60 0.98
CA HIS A 2 -4.46 12.93 0.47
C HIS A 2 -4.52 12.48 -0.99
N VAL A 3 -5.66 11.93 -1.44
CA VAL A 3 -5.85 11.49 -2.84
C VAL A 3 -5.64 12.63 -3.85
N HIS A 4 -6.10 13.84 -3.53
CA HIS A 4 -6.02 15.00 -4.44
C HIS A 4 -4.64 15.67 -4.41
N LEU A 5 -3.80 15.32 -3.43
CA LEU A 5 -2.45 15.87 -3.31
C LEU A 5 -1.39 14.99 -3.99
N ALA A 6 -1.72 13.74 -4.31
CA ALA A 6 -0.80 12.81 -4.95
C ALA A 6 -0.78 13.01 -6.48
N ASP A 7 0.39 12.88 -7.10
CA ASP A 7 0.52 12.91 -8.56
C ASP A 7 -0.25 11.76 -9.25
N GLN A 8 -0.38 10.63 -8.54
CA GLN A 8 -1.14 9.46 -8.97
C GLN A 8 -1.91 8.85 -7.80
N ALA A 9 -3.11 8.35 -8.07
CA ALA A 9 -3.93 7.62 -7.12
C ALA A 9 -4.54 6.38 -7.76
N ILE A 10 -4.49 5.26 -7.04
CA ILE A 10 -5.03 3.96 -7.48
C ILE A 10 -6.11 3.52 -6.49
N CYS A 11 -7.25 3.06 -7.01
CA CYS A 11 -8.26 2.42 -6.17
C CYS A 11 -7.77 1.05 -5.74
N ILE A 12 -7.73 0.83 -4.42
CA ILE A 12 -7.28 -0.42 -3.80
C ILE A 12 -8.44 -1.22 -3.20
N GLY A 13 -9.70 -0.84 -3.45
CA GLY A 13 -10.87 -1.58 -3.00
C GLY A 13 -12.00 -0.74 -2.46
N GLU A 14 -12.98 -1.46 -1.91
CA GLU A 14 -14.18 -0.90 -1.30
C GLU A 14 -13.89 -0.23 0.05
N ALA A 15 -14.90 0.47 0.59
CA ALA A 15 -14.76 1.31 1.77
C ALA A 15 -14.30 0.57 3.04
N ASN A 16 -14.59 -0.73 3.17
CA ASN A 16 -14.12 -1.52 4.31
C ASN A 16 -12.59 -1.67 4.25
N ALA A 17 -11.91 -1.40 5.37
CA ALA A 17 -10.45 -1.46 5.44
C ALA A 17 -9.89 -2.85 5.10
N LEU A 18 -10.58 -3.93 5.50
CA LEU A 18 -10.16 -5.31 5.17
C LEU A 18 -10.18 -5.58 3.66
N ASP A 19 -11.06 -4.89 2.93
CA ASP A 19 -11.17 -4.99 1.48
C ASP A 19 -10.26 -3.99 0.75
N SER A 20 -9.58 -3.08 1.47
CA SER A 20 -8.73 -2.02 0.92
C SER A 20 -7.39 -1.85 1.67
N TYR A 21 -7.30 -0.93 2.64
CA TYR A 21 -6.06 -0.52 3.30
C TYR A 21 -5.35 -1.60 4.13
N LEU A 22 -6.05 -2.66 4.53
CA LEU A 22 -5.49 -3.84 5.21
C LEU A 22 -5.25 -5.02 4.25
N ASN A 23 -5.58 -4.87 2.97
CA ASN A 23 -5.33 -5.88 1.95
C ASN A 23 -3.92 -5.72 1.37
N ILE A 24 -2.99 -6.52 1.90
CA ILE A 24 -1.56 -6.48 1.54
C ILE A 24 -1.34 -6.63 0.03
N ASP A 25 -2.02 -7.59 -0.60
CA ASP A 25 -1.82 -7.89 -2.02
C ASP A 25 -2.20 -6.68 -2.89
N ARG A 26 -3.31 -6.01 -2.57
CA ARG A 26 -3.76 -4.82 -3.31
C ARG A 26 -2.79 -3.65 -3.16
N ILE A 27 -2.23 -3.42 -1.98
CA ILE A 27 -1.21 -2.38 -1.75
C ILE A 27 0.07 -2.69 -2.54
N ILE A 28 0.54 -3.94 -2.50
CA ILE A 28 1.76 -4.35 -3.22
C ILE A 28 1.55 -4.25 -4.74
N SER A 29 0.40 -4.71 -5.26
CA SER A 29 0.07 -4.58 -6.68
C SER A 29 0.00 -3.12 -7.12
N ALA A 30 -0.61 -2.23 -6.32
CA ALA A 30 -0.63 -0.80 -6.63
C ALA A 30 0.78 -0.21 -6.72
N ALA A 31 1.67 -0.56 -5.78
CA ALA A 31 3.07 -0.13 -5.82
C ALA A 31 3.85 -0.71 -7.03
N GLN A 32 3.54 -1.92 -7.47
CA GLN A 32 4.15 -2.53 -8.66
C GLN A 32 3.69 -1.85 -9.96
N ILE A 33 2.39 -1.63 -10.11
CA ILE A 33 1.80 -1.04 -11.33
C ILE A 33 2.26 0.41 -11.51
N THR A 34 2.39 1.15 -10.41
CA THR A 34 2.89 2.53 -10.44
C THR A 34 4.41 2.64 -10.55
N GLY A 35 5.14 1.53 -10.41
CA GLY A 35 6.60 1.53 -10.43
C GLY A 35 7.23 2.17 -9.19
N ALA A 36 6.52 2.20 -8.05
CA ALA A 36 7.02 2.80 -6.83
C ALA A 36 8.27 2.09 -6.28
N ASN A 37 9.27 2.89 -5.89
CA ASN A 37 10.53 2.38 -5.30
C ASN A 37 10.41 2.10 -3.79
N ALA A 38 9.53 2.81 -3.09
CA ALA A 38 9.34 2.69 -1.64
C ALA A 38 7.86 2.84 -1.28
N ILE A 39 7.48 2.27 -0.13
CA ILE A 39 6.15 2.45 0.46
C ILE A 39 6.30 3.03 1.86
N HIS A 40 5.64 4.15 2.12
CA HIS A 40 5.52 4.71 3.45
C HIS A 40 4.16 4.31 4.06
N PRO A 41 4.13 3.45 5.09
CA PRO A 41 2.85 2.94 5.64
C PRO A 41 2.19 3.90 6.64
N GLY A 42 2.82 5.03 6.96
CA GLY A 42 2.35 5.92 8.02
C GLY A 42 2.36 5.24 9.38
N TYR A 43 1.24 5.31 10.10
CA TYR A 43 1.01 4.68 11.40
C TYR A 43 -0.32 3.93 11.42
N GLY A 44 -0.44 2.90 12.25
CA GLY A 44 -1.58 1.98 12.22
C GLY A 44 -1.61 1.17 10.92
N PHE A 45 -2.73 0.48 10.66
CA PHE A 45 -2.86 -0.42 9.52
C PHE A 45 -1.72 -1.44 9.42
N LEU A 46 -0.89 -1.30 8.39
CA LEU A 46 0.20 -2.22 8.07
C LEU A 46 1.58 -1.71 8.55
N SER A 47 1.64 -0.56 9.24
CA SER A 47 2.91 0.07 9.66
C SER A 47 3.78 -0.82 10.54
N GLU A 48 3.17 -1.71 11.32
CA GLU A 48 3.85 -2.64 12.23
C GLU A 48 3.72 -4.11 11.77
N SER A 49 3.21 -4.33 10.56
CA SER A 49 2.98 -5.68 10.04
C SER A 49 4.25 -6.25 9.40
N THR A 50 4.86 -7.23 10.06
CA THR A 50 6.00 -7.99 9.50
C THR A 50 5.62 -8.72 8.22
N LYS A 51 4.38 -9.22 8.13
CA LYS A 51 3.83 -9.87 6.93
C LYS A 51 3.79 -8.91 5.74
N PHE A 52 3.55 -7.62 5.96
CA PHE A 52 3.59 -6.60 4.93
C PHE A 52 5.02 -6.18 4.56
N ALA A 53 5.89 -5.98 5.57
CA ALA A 53 7.25 -5.48 5.34
C ALA A 53 8.17 -6.52 4.67
N GLN A 54 8.00 -7.82 4.98
CA GLN A 54 8.90 -8.86 4.50
C GLN A 54 9.00 -8.98 2.97
N PRO A 55 7.89 -9.04 2.18
CA PRO A 55 7.98 -9.09 0.72
C PRO A 55 8.59 -7.84 0.09
N LEU A 56 8.52 -6.68 0.76
CA LEU A 56 9.08 -5.42 0.25
C LEU A 56 10.61 -5.35 0.39
N ARG A 57 11.20 -6.05 1.37
CA ARG A 57 12.65 -6.07 1.61
C ARG A 57 13.43 -6.85 0.54
N ASN A 58 12.78 -7.78 -0.15
CA ASN A 58 13.42 -8.70 -1.08
C ASN A 58 13.25 -8.28 -2.55
N LYS A 59 12.78 -7.06 -2.81
CA LYS A 59 12.89 -6.46 -4.16
C LYS A 59 14.38 -6.16 -4.41
N ALA A 60 15.00 -7.00 -5.25
CA ALA A 60 16.36 -6.85 -5.77
C ALA A 60 16.49 -5.65 -6.70
#